data_AF-A0A239IE38-F1
#
_entry.id   AF-A0A239IE38-F1
#
_cell.length_a   1.000
_cell.length_b   1.000
_cell.length_c   1.000
_cell.angle_alpha   90.00
_cell.angle_beta   90.00
_cell.angle_gamma   90.00
#
_symmetry.space_group_name_H-M   'P 1'
#
loop_
_entity.id
_entity.type
_entity.pdbx_description
1 polymer ?
#
loop_
_entity_poly.entity_id
_entity_poly.type
_entity_poly.pdbx_seq_one_letter_code
_entity_poly.pdbx_strand_id
1 'polypeptide(L)'
;MLSDPTNRQLRAIGVGSATFADVGVDPDTLSAAERSRYERSLPKVALLRPDQIRFTQRSVSPTNDDPATQAQPNGWQGAPMHAVRWGDGSFVTLDNQLLRAAREARLDRIPVVIHSPSERLADWPDAWPPDHIAVRVLNDDIRELPDGTWCVGGDEGPVRHPRGTVAVTFAQSALFHAAHQRSLLPVHLFGTERTPVVLGWSEAEFGVDLDTEERRVLDGLRSAAEASADEIQADLVSVAERVSTMVGAEPPLRLDGTDYRVKSFASLARKYDDEARATNDSPDQFAEDVNDVLRFSMVVPHDSTCVRAVRCVLGGLADLGYSMDAGSLKNFWAVGNRHYGLNLTLRAPGGQQFELQLPTTYSQRAGKLTHGLYQVVRNNGPSGDVGSSARRVHAFLRTLAINRQLRLAERIPPGLSELAQPRNTSFAKWTRRKPDVWSDYRAWLDANGLTFAEIVREFGLDATDFPVDDHLGVGGDDDVLLLRGLQQEG
;
A
#
# COMPACT_ATOMS: atom_id res chain seq x y z
N MET A 1 -18.52 -17.81 -1.01
CA MET A 1 -17.48 -17.75 0.05
C MET A 1 -18.04 -17.57 1.47
N LEU A 2 -19.09 -16.78 1.71
CA LEU A 2 -19.54 -16.42 3.07
C LEU A 2 -20.68 -17.29 3.65
N SER A 3 -20.98 -18.45 3.08
CA SER A 3 -22.05 -19.32 3.58
C SER A 3 -21.60 -20.15 4.79
N ASP A 4 -22.46 -20.28 5.80
CA ASP A 4 -22.15 -21.08 6.98
C ASP A 4 -22.11 -22.59 6.71
N PRO A 5 -21.20 -23.33 7.35
CA PRO A 5 -21.20 -24.78 7.32
C PRO A 5 -22.41 -25.35 8.08
N THR A 6 -22.97 -26.42 7.55
CA THR A 6 -23.96 -27.24 8.26
C THR A 6 -23.32 -28.04 9.39
N ASN A 7 -24.10 -28.41 10.41
CA ASN A 7 -23.64 -29.30 11.49
C ASN A 7 -23.08 -30.63 10.97
N ARG A 8 -23.60 -31.14 9.83
CA ARG A 8 -23.05 -32.34 9.18
C ARG A 8 -21.64 -32.10 8.65
N GLN A 9 -21.40 -30.95 8.02
CA GLN A 9 -20.07 -30.58 7.52
C GLN A 9 -19.08 -30.35 8.66
N LEU A 10 -19.51 -29.72 9.77
CA LEU A 10 -18.66 -29.54 10.96
C LEU A 10 -18.27 -30.89 11.60
N ARG A 11 -19.24 -31.80 11.77
CA ARG A 11 -18.94 -33.14 12.30
C ARG A 11 -18.01 -33.95 11.39
N ALA A 12 -18.14 -33.80 10.07
CA ALA A 12 -17.31 -34.51 9.09
C ALA A 12 -15.81 -34.16 9.19
N ILE A 13 -15.48 -32.99 9.73
CA ILE A 13 -14.09 -32.55 9.97
C ILE A 13 -13.66 -32.74 11.43
N GLY A 14 -14.46 -33.45 12.24
CA GLY A 14 -14.10 -33.79 13.63
C GLY A 14 -14.45 -32.74 14.68
N VAL A 15 -15.23 -31.70 14.35
CA VAL A 15 -15.67 -30.71 15.33
C VAL A 15 -16.47 -31.38 16.45
N GLY A 16 -16.08 -31.12 17.70
CA GLY A 16 -16.75 -31.60 18.91
C GLY A 16 -16.24 -32.92 19.45
N SER A 17 -15.09 -33.40 18.96
CA SER A 17 -14.43 -34.62 19.44
C SER A 17 -13.17 -34.38 20.28
N ALA A 18 -12.73 -33.12 20.41
CA ALA A 18 -11.51 -32.77 21.13
C ALA A 18 -11.66 -32.84 22.66
N THR A 19 -10.55 -33.12 23.32
CA THR A 19 -10.41 -33.30 24.76
C THR A 19 -9.36 -32.34 25.34
N PHE A 20 -9.23 -32.30 26.67
CA PHE A 20 -8.16 -31.56 27.34
C PHE A 20 -6.75 -32.06 26.95
N ALA A 21 -6.59 -33.36 26.70
CA ALA A 21 -5.32 -33.92 26.26
C ALA A 21 -4.90 -33.39 24.87
N ASP A 22 -5.87 -33.15 23.99
CA ASP A 22 -5.62 -32.64 22.63
C ASP A 22 -5.11 -31.19 22.61
N VAL A 23 -5.37 -30.43 23.68
CA VAL A 23 -4.82 -29.08 23.89
C VAL A 23 -3.59 -29.08 24.81
N GLY A 24 -3.12 -30.26 25.24
CA GLY A 24 -1.93 -30.41 26.08
C GLY A 24 -2.11 -29.94 27.53
N VAL A 25 -3.34 -29.84 28.02
CA VAL A 25 -3.62 -29.27 29.35
C VAL A 25 -4.20 -30.32 30.29
N ASP A 26 -3.70 -30.35 31.52
CA ASP A 26 -4.30 -31.14 32.60
C ASP A 26 -5.44 -30.34 33.26
N PRO A 27 -6.71 -30.77 33.16
CA PRO A 27 -7.84 -30.03 33.71
C PRO A 27 -7.79 -29.85 35.23
N ASP A 28 -7.05 -30.70 35.95
CA ASP A 28 -6.92 -30.63 37.41
C ASP A 28 -5.91 -29.55 37.84
N THR A 29 -5.09 -29.06 36.91
CA THR A 29 -4.12 -27.96 37.15
C THR A 29 -4.69 -26.58 36.85
N LEU A 30 -5.88 -26.50 36.25
CA LEU A 30 -6.51 -25.26 35.83
C LEU A 30 -7.29 -24.58 36.95
N SER A 31 -7.29 -23.24 36.96
CA SER A 31 -8.29 -22.49 37.72
C SER A 31 -9.69 -22.74 37.16
N ALA A 32 -10.73 -22.51 37.98
CA ALA A 32 -12.13 -22.67 37.55
C ALA A 32 -12.46 -21.82 36.31
N ALA A 33 -11.92 -20.60 36.22
CA ALA A 33 -12.14 -19.71 35.09
C ALA A 33 -11.49 -20.24 33.80
N GLU A 34 -10.25 -20.74 33.89
CA GLU A 34 -9.56 -21.35 32.74
C GLU A 34 -10.25 -22.61 32.27
N ARG A 35 -10.64 -23.49 33.21
CA ARG A 35 -11.39 -24.71 32.90
C ARG A 35 -12.71 -24.41 32.16
N SER A 36 -13.49 -23.45 32.66
CA SER A 36 -14.72 -23.01 32.00
C SER A 36 -14.49 -22.39 30.61
N ARG A 37 -13.31 -21.82 30.35
CA ARG A 37 -12.93 -21.35 29.00
C ARG A 37 -12.69 -22.52 28.05
N TYR A 38 -11.93 -23.53 28.48
CA TYR A 38 -11.70 -24.74 27.68
C TYR A 38 -13.01 -25.49 27.40
N GLU A 39 -13.84 -25.74 28.43
CA GLU A 39 -15.11 -26.45 28.29
C GLU A 39 -16.09 -25.78 27.31
N ARG A 40 -16.05 -24.44 27.18
CA ARG A 40 -16.83 -23.72 26.16
C ARG A 40 -16.26 -23.87 24.74
N SER A 41 -14.94 -23.97 24.61
CA SER A 41 -14.27 -24.04 23.30
C SER A 41 -14.22 -25.45 22.71
N LEU A 42 -13.95 -26.48 23.53
CA LEU A 42 -13.73 -27.87 23.09
C LEU A 42 -14.85 -28.44 22.18
N PRO A 43 -16.16 -28.16 22.42
CA PRO A 43 -17.22 -28.61 21.52
C PRO A 43 -17.13 -28.07 20.10
N LYS A 44 -16.34 -27.01 19.87
CA LYS A 44 -16.10 -26.41 18.55
C LYS A 44 -14.71 -26.69 18.00
N VAL A 45 -13.88 -27.45 18.72
CA VAL A 45 -12.51 -27.76 18.31
C VAL A 45 -12.51 -28.95 17.34
N ALA A 46 -11.70 -28.82 16.29
CA ALA A 46 -11.27 -29.91 15.42
C ALA A 46 -9.74 -30.01 15.43
N LEU A 47 -9.23 -31.22 15.24
CA LEU A 47 -7.79 -31.47 15.05
C LEU A 47 -7.47 -31.43 13.55
N LEU A 48 -6.85 -30.33 13.12
CA LEU A 48 -6.51 -30.09 11.72
C LEU A 48 -5.00 -30.15 11.52
N ARG A 49 -4.58 -30.53 10.31
CA ARG A 49 -3.18 -30.39 9.93
C ARG A 49 -2.87 -28.91 9.64
N PRO A 50 -1.70 -28.38 10.04
CA PRO A 50 -1.35 -26.98 9.78
C PRO A 50 -1.34 -26.57 8.29
N ASP A 51 -1.11 -27.51 7.36
CA ASP A 51 -1.12 -27.26 5.90
C ASP A 51 -2.53 -26.99 5.35
N GLN A 52 -3.58 -27.45 6.05
CA GLN A 52 -4.99 -27.25 5.64
C GLN A 52 -5.51 -25.84 5.93
N ILE A 53 -4.76 -25.05 6.70
CA ILE A 53 -5.20 -23.74 7.20
C ILE A 53 -4.40 -22.66 6.49
N ARG A 54 -5.12 -21.69 5.92
CA ARG A 54 -4.53 -20.54 5.24
C ARG A 54 -4.24 -19.42 6.23
N PHE A 55 -3.23 -18.62 5.94
CA PHE A 55 -2.94 -17.38 6.64
C PHE A 55 -3.84 -16.26 6.17
N THR A 56 -4.26 -15.37 7.08
CA THR A 56 -4.92 -14.11 6.68
C THR A 56 -3.92 -13.06 6.21
N GLN A 57 -2.64 -13.16 6.59
CA GLN A 57 -1.62 -12.14 6.31
C GLN A 57 -0.39 -12.75 5.66
N ARG A 58 0.38 -11.92 4.94
CA ARG A 58 1.70 -12.30 4.39
C ARG A 58 2.88 -11.94 5.28
N SER A 59 2.66 -11.25 6.39
CA SER A 59 3.70 -10.95 7.38
C SER A 59 3.18 -11.05 8.80
N VAL A 60 4.10 -11.34 9.71
CA VAL A 60 3.89 -11.27 11.16
C VAL A 60 4.97 -10.40 11.79
N SER A 61 4.64 -9.72 12.89
CA SER A 61 5.63 -8.99 13.66
C SER A 61 6.63 -9.97 14.30
N PRO A 62 7.92 -9.60 14.43
CA PRO A 62 8.83 -10.30 15.33
C PRO A 62 8.21 -10.26 16.73
N THR A 63 8.13 -11.42 17.36
CA THR A 63 7.37 -11.64 18.59
C THR A 63 8.06 -11.04 19.82
N ASN A 64 7.27 -10.46 20.73
CA ASN A 64 7.69 -10.23 22.12
C ASN A 64 7.35 -11.45 23.03
N ASP A 65 6.28 -12.19 22.70
CA ASP A 65 5.86 -13.44 23.36
C ASP A 65 6.13 -14.63 22.43
N ASP A 66 6.70 -15.72 22.94
CA ASP A 66 7.18 -16.84 22.11
C ASP A 66 6.06 -17.85 21.75
N PRO A 67 5.46 -17.83 20.54
CA PRO A 67 4.49 -18.83 20.12
C PRO A 67 5.07 -20.25 20.06
N ALA A 68 6.40 -20.41 20.08
CA ALA A 68 7.03 -21.72 20.22
C ALA A 68 6.72 -22.36 21.59
N THR A 69 6.29 -21.59 22.60
CA THR A 69 5.82 -22.14 23.89
C THR A 69 4.53 -22.96 23.73
N GLN A 70 3.66 -22.60 22.79
CA GLN A 70 2.40 -23.30 22.53
C GLN A 70 2.53 -24.34 21.41
N ALA A 71 3.33 -24.06 20.38
CA ALA A 71 3.58 -24.97 19.27
C ALA A 71 4.98 -25.58 19.38
N GLN A 72 5.13 -26.57 20.25
CA GLN A 72 6.41 -27.23 20.52
C GLN A 72 6.60 -28.48 19.67
N PRO A 73 7.84 -28.94 19.41
CA PRO A 73 8.08 -30.19 18.69
C PRO A 73 7.45 -31.44 19.32
N ASN A 74 7.14 -31.41 20.62
CA ASN A 74 6.50 -32.51 21.37
C ASN A 74 4.97 -32.42 21.39
N GLY A 75 4.36 -31.42 20.76
CA GLY A 75 2.91 -31.27 20.64
C GLY A 75 2.41 -29.86 20.92
N TRP A 76 1.09 -29.73 20.87
CA TRP A 76 0.41 -28.48 21.22
C TRP A 76 0.27 -28.32 22.73
N GLN A 77 0.44 -27.10 23.23
CA GLN A 77 0.35 -26.76 24.64
C GLN A 77 -0.45 -25.46 24.81
N GLY A 78 -1.66 -25.54 25.37
CA GLY A 78 -2.49 -24.39 25.70
C GLY A 78 -3.69 -24.18 24.78
N ALA A 79 -4.22 -22.96 24.77
CA ALA A 79 -5.50 -22.65 24.14
C ALA A 79 -5.53 -23.04 22.66
N PRO A 80 -6.67 -23.55 22.14
CA PRO A 80 -6.81 -23.86 20.72
C PRO A 80 -6.73 -22.59 19.86
N MET A 81 -6.22 -22.75 18.64
CA MET A 81 -6.17 -21.67 17.65
C MET A 81 -7.56 -21.33 17.12
N HIS A 82 -7.81 -20.10 16.67
CA HIS A 82 -9.08 -19.72 16.05
C HIS A 82 -8.98 -19.67 14.52
N ALA A 83 -9.89 -20.36 13.83
CA ALA A 83 -9.98 -20.31 12.37
C ALA A 83 -11.43 -20.18 11.88
N VAL A 84 -11.60 -19.47 10.76
CA VAL A 84 -12.87 -19.36 10.05
C VAL A 84 -12.91 -20.39 8.94
N ARG A 85 -14.00 -21.15 8.85
CA ARG A 85 -14.26 -22.04 7.72
C ARG A 85 -15.11 -21.32 6.69
N TRP A 86 -14.55 -21.06 5.52
CA TRP A 86 -15.28 -20.47 4.40
C TRP A 86 -16.31 -21.44 3.82
N GLY A 87 -17.25 -20.89 3.04
CA GLY A 87 -18.32 -21.64 2.39
C GLY A 87 -17.83 -22.66 1.37
N ASP A 88 -16.65 -22.44 0.78
CA ASP A 88 -15.97 -23.40 -0.10
C ASP A 88 -15.29 -24.55 0.66
N GLY A 89 -15.26 -24.48 2.00
CA GLY A 89 -14.66 -25.46 2.89
C GLY A 89 -13.21 -25.22 3.24
N SER A 90 -12.58 -24.18 2.71
CA SER A 90 -11.24 -23.77 3.12
C SER A 90 -11.25 -23.11 4.51
N PHE A 91 -10.10 -23.14 5.19
CA PHE A 91 -9.93 -22.57 6.52
C PHE A 91 -8.94 -21.41 6.48
N VAL A 92 -9.20 -20.35 7.24
CA VAL A 92 -8.23 -19.27 7.44
C VAL A 92 -8.05 -18.97 8.93
N THR A 93 -6.80 -18.76 9.35
CA THR A 93 -6.47 -18.45 10.75
C THR A 93 -6.58 -16.96 11.05
N LEU A 94 -7.00 -16.66 12.28
CA LEU A 94 -6.87 -15.33 12.87
C LEU A 94 -5.52 -15.15 13.62
N ASP A 95 -4.81 -16.26 13.84
CA ASP A 95 -3.59 -16.37 14.65
C ASP A 95 -2.40 -16.76 13.76
N ASN A 96 -1.96 -15.84 12.88
CA ASN A 96 -0.92 -16.13 11.88
C ASN A 96 0.43 -16.53 12.50
N GLN A 97 0.81 -15.95 13.64
CA GLN A 97 2.05 -16.29 14.34
C GLN A 97 2.05 -17.73 14.84
N LEU A 98 0.95 -18.16 15.45
CA LEU A 98 0.82 -19.49 16.04
C LEU A 98 0.74 -20.59 14.98
N LEU A 99 -0.02 -20.35 13.89
CA LEU A 99 -0.03 -21.27 12.75
C LEU A 99 1.37 -21.41 12.11
N ARG A 100 2.11 -20.31 12.01
CA ARG A 100 3.47 -20.33 11.50
C ARG A 100 4.38 -21.16 12.40
N ALA A 101 4.37 -20.93 13.72
CA ALA A 101 5.14 -21.70 14.69
C ALA A 101 4.80 -23.21 14.61
N ALA A 102 3.52 -23.56 14.49
CA ALA A 102 3.10 -24.96 14.31
C ALA A 102 3.65 -25.63 13.05
N ARG A 103 3.72 -24.89 11.93
CA ARG A 103 4.35 -25.38 10.69
C ARG A 103 5.86 -25.53 10.83
N GLU A 104 6.53 -24.57 11.49
CA GLU A 104 7.97 -24.61 11.75
C GLU A 104 8.34 -25.78 12.69
N ALA A 105 7.52 -26.03 13.71
CA ALA A 105 7.63 -27.18 14.62
C ALA A 105 7.23 -28.52 13.97
N ARG A 106 6.70 -28.51 12.75
CA ARG A 106 6.27 -29.68 11.97
C ARG A 106 5.22 -30.55 12.69
N LEU A 107 4.29 -29.89 13.37
CA LEU A 107 3.17 -30.58 14.02
C LEU A 107 2.27 -31.27 12.98
N ASP A 108 1.90 -32.54 13.23
CA ASP A 108 0.96 -33.26 12.36
C ASP A 108 -0.46 -32.72 12.51
N ARG A 109 -0.89 -32.43 13.74
CA ARG A 109 -2.22 -31.91 14.07
C ARG A 109 -2.15 -30.84 15.14
N ILE A 110 -3.03 -29.85 15.01
CA ILE A 110 -3.23 -28.79 15.99
C ILE A 110 -4.72 -28.64 16.33
N PRO A 111 -5.06 -28.29 17.58
CA PRO A 111 -6.42 -28.00 17.99
C PRO A 111 -6.86 -26.61 17.51
N VAL A 112 -7.98 -26.59 16.80
CA VAL A 112 -8.53 -25.37 16.18
C VAL A 112 -10.01 -25.23 16.47
N VAL A 113 -10.40 -24.12 17.08
CA VAL A 113 -11.79 -23.69 17.17
C VAL A 113 -12.26 -23.28 15.78
N ILE A 114 -13.28 -23.98 15.27
CA ILE A 114 -13.85 -23.71 13.95
C ILE A 114 -15.03 -22.75 14.07
N HIS A 115 -14.87 -21.58 13.48
CA HIS A 115 -15.90 -20.55 13.39
C HIS A 115 -16.64 -20.58 12.06
N SER A 116 -17.95 -20.36 12.13
CA SER A 116 -18.77 -20.08 10.95
C SER A 116 -18.63 -18.61 10.53
N PRO A 117 -18.74 -18.28 9.23
CA PRO A 117 -18.67 -16.91 8.76
C PRO A 117 -19.60 -15.91 9.48
N SER A 118 -20.84 -16.32 9.78
CA SER A 118 -21.82 -15.45 10.45
C SER A 118 -21.67 -15.38 11.97
N GLU A 119 -20.80 -16.20 12.57
CA GLU A 119 -20.64 -16.27 14.02
C GLU A 119 -20.15 -14.92 14.58
N ARG A 120 -20.79 -14.43 15.63
CA ARG A 120 -20.51 -13.12 16.19
C ARG A 120 -19.31 -13.17 17.11
N LEU A 121 -18.45 -12.16 17.02
CA LEU A 121 -17.31 -12.00 17.94
C LEU A 121 -17.79 -11.80 19.38
N ALA A 122 -18.93 -11.11 19.57
CA ALA A 122 -19.52 -10.86 20.88
C ALA A 122 -19.99 -12.11 21.63
N ASP A 123 -20.16 -13.25 20.93
CA ASP A 123 -20.49 -14.53 21.57
C ASP A 123 -19.23 -15.18 22.22
N TRP A 124 -18.05 -14.54 22.08
CA TRP A 124 -16.75 -15.00 22.59
C TRP A 124 -16.02 -13.92 23.42
N PRO A 125 -16.65 -13.36 24.46
CA PRO A 125 -16.10 -12.18 25.17
C PRO A 125 -14.73 -12.41 25.83
N ASP A 126 -14.39 -13.65 26.20
CA ASP A 126 -13.11 -13.97 26.87
C ASP A 126 -11.93 -14.10 25.88
N ALA A 127 -12.21 -14.43 24.62
CA ALA A 127 -11.20 -14.51 23.56
C ALA A 127 -11.19 -13.25 22.68
N TRP A 128 -12.33 -12.55 22.63
CA TRP A 128 -12.57 -11.38 21.79
C TRP A 128 -13.29 -10.30 22.61
N PRO A 129 -12.60 -9.67 23.57
CA PRO A 129 -13.21 -8.62 24.39
C PRO A 129 -13.56 -7.39 23.53
N PRO A 130 -14.56 -6.58 23.94
CA PRO A 130 -15.02 -5.43 23.17
C PRO A 130 -13.91 -4.48 22.73
N ASP A 131 -12.93 -4.21 23.58
CA ASP A 131 -11.80 -3.33 23.25
C ASP A 131 -10.92 -3.90 22.12
N HIS A 132 -10.74 -5.23 22.08
CA HIS A 132 -10.01 -5.91 21.01
C HIS A 132 -10.79 -5.88 19.68
N ILE A 133 -12.12 -5.87 19.74
CA ILE A 133 -12.99 -5.74 18.56
C ILE A 133 -13.01 -4.28 18.06
N ALA A 134 -13.09 -3.31 18.97
CA ALA A 134 -13.23 -1.89 18.67
C ALA A 134 -12.04 -1.33 17.88
N VAL A 135 -10.84 -1.88 18.06
CA VAL A 135 -9.64 -1.48 17.30
C VAL A 135 -9.54 -2.13 15.90
N ARG A 136 -10.42 -3.08 15.56
CA ARG A 136 -10.43 -3.76 14.24
C ARG A 136 -11.35 -3.04 13.26
N VAL A 137 -11.09 -1.73 13.10
CA VAL A 137 -11.74 -0.89 12.10
C VAL A 137 -11.07 -1.11 10.75
N LEU A 138 -11.87 -1.19 9.70
CA LEU A 138 -11.39 -1.28 8.32
C LEU A 138 -10.84 0.08 7.84
N ASN A 139 -9.59 0.12 7.40
CA ASN A 139 -8.91 1.37 6.99
C ASN A 139 -9.23 1.81 5.55
N ASP A 140 -9.58 0.86 4.69
CA ASP A 140 -9.84 1.07 3.27
C ASP A 140 -11.05 0.24 2.84
N ASP A 141 -11.85 0.73 1.89
CA ASP A 141 -12.99 -0.02 1.37
C ASP A 141 -12.56 -1.41 0.88
N ILE A 142 -13.38 -2.43 1.12
CA ILE A 142 -13.29 -3.70 0.41
C ILE A 142 -14.33 -3.66 -0.71
N ARG A 143 -13.88 -3.88 -1.95
CA ARG A 143 -14.72 -3.84 -3.15
C ARG A 143 -14.74 -5.18 -3.85
N GLU A 144 -15.83 -5.47 -4.55
CA GLU A 144 -15.93 -6.63 -5.44
C GLU A 144 -15.72 -6.19 -6.88
N LEU A 145 -14.73 -6.79 -7.54
CA LEU A 145 -14.39 -6.53 -8.93
C LEU A 145 -15.39 -7.22 -9.88
N PRO A 146 -15.44 -6.82 -11.17
CA PRO A 146 -16.37 -7.40 -12.16
C PRO A 146 -16.24 -8.92 -12.35
N ASP A 147 -15.07 -9.50 -12.03
CA ASP A 147 -14.82 -10.94 -12.09
C ASP A 147 -15.26 -11.69 -10.82
N GLY A 148 -15.85 -11.00 -9.85
CA GLY A 148 -16.31 -11.54 -8.57
C GLY A 148 -15.21 -11.66 -7.51
N THR A 149 -13.96 -11.33 -7.83
CA THR A 149 -12.88 -11.27 -6.83
C THR A 149 -12.99 -10.01 -5.98
N TRP A 150 -12.40 -10.03 -4.78
CA TRP A 150 -12.47 -8.89 -3.86
C TRP A 150 -11.10 -8.23 -3.73
N CYS A 151 -11.07 -6.90 -3.67
CA CYS A 151 -9.86 -6.10 -3.48
C CYS A 151 -9.99 -5.10 -2.33
N VAL A 152 -8.84 -4.66 -1.81
CA VAL A 152 -8.73 -3.59 -0.80
C VAL A 152 -8.45 -2.27 -1.50
N GLY A 153 -9.16 -1.23 -1.10
CA GLY A 153 -9.12 0.08 -1.74
C GLY A 153 -9.62 0.01 -3.18
N GLY A 154 -9.10 0.90 -4.02
CA GLY A 154 -9.57 1.01 -5.40
C GLY A 154 -10.80 1.88 -5.53
N ASP A 155 -11.15 2.12 -6.79
CA ASP A 155 -12.32 2.86 -7.26
C ASP A 155 -13.21 2.01 -8.19
N GLU A 156 -12.82 0.76 -8.44
CA GLU A 156 -13.56 -0.19 -9.27
C GLU A 156 -14.46 -1.10 -8.42
N GLY A 157 -15.68 -1.33 -8.91
CA GLY A 157 -16.62 -2.27 -8.33
C GLY A 157 -17.39 -1.74 -7.11
N PRO A 158 -18.50 -2.41 -6.75
CA PRO A 158 -19.30 -2.05 -5.57
C PRO A 158 -18.51 -2.27 -4.28
N VAL A 159 -18.69 -1.35 -3.32
CA VAL A 159 -18.19 -1.49 -1.95
C VAL A 159 -18.98 -2.60 -1.24
N ARG A 160 -18.25 -3.61 -0.75
CA ARG A 160 -18.79 -4.70 0.08
C ARG A 160 -18.66 -4.38 1.57
N HIS A 161 -17.54 -3.77 1.96
CA HIS A 161 -17.34 -3.24 3.31
C HIS A 161 -16.75 -1.83 3.22
N PRO A 162 -17.45 -0.79 3.70
CA PRO A 162 -16.91 0.57 3.67
C PRO A 162 -15.81 0.75 4.71
N ARG A 163 -14.86 1.64 4.41
CA ARG A 163 -13.91 2.18 5.39
C ARG A 163 -14.65 2.64 6.66
N GLY A 164 -14.06 2.39 7.82
CA GLY A 164 -14.67 2.70 9.13
C GLY A 164 -15.55 1.58 9.69
N THR A 165 -15.82 0.51 8.92
CA THR A 165 -16.59 -0.64 9.43
C THR A 165 -15.81 -1.35 10.53
N VAL A 166 -16.48 -1.61 11.65
CA VAL A 166 -15.98 -2.47 12.74
C VAL A 166 -16.42 -3.91 12.46
N ALA A 167 -15.51 -4.87 12.58
CA ALA A 167 -15.85 -6.28 12.45
C ALA A 167 -16.80 -6.73 13.57
N VAL A 168 -17.94 -7.34 13.21
CA VAL A 168 -18.89 -7.92 14.18
C VAL A 168 -18.96 -9.45 14.09
N THR A 169 -18.54 -10.03 12.97
CA THR A 169 -18.44 -11.48 12.79
C THR A 169 -17.01 -11.96 12.60
N PHE A 170 -16.79 -13.26 12.80
CA PHE A 170 -15.50 -13.92 12.54
C PHE A 170 -15.07 -13.79 11.07
N ALA A 171 -15.98 -13.88 10.10
CA ALA A 171 -15.67 -13.63 8.69
C ALA A 171 -15.13 -12.22 8.46
N GLN A 172 -15.80 -11.21 9.01
CA GLN A 172 -15.35 -9.82 8.88
C GLN A 172 -14.00 -9.61 9.56
N SER A 173 -13.79 -10.20 10.74
CA SER A 173 -12.50 -10.14 11.43
C SER A 173 -11.38 -10.70 10.54
N ALA A 174 -11.60 -11.88 9.93
CA ALA A 174 -10.61 -12.51 9.05
C ALA A 174 -10.35 -11.67 7.78
N LEU A 175 -11.41 -11.17 7.15
CA LEU A 175 -11.31 -10.31 5.96
C LEU A 175 -10.57 -9.01 6.28
N PHE A 176 -10.89 -8.36 7.40
CA PHE A 176 -10.29 -7.06 7.75
C PHE A 176 -8.83 -7.24 8.16
N HIS A 177 -8.52 -8.36 8.84
CA HIS A 177 -7.15 -8.72 9.17
C HIS A 177 -6.28 -8.95 7.91
N ALA A 178 -6.86 -9.57 6.88
CA ALA A 178 -6.23 -9.68 5.57
C ALA A 178 -6.15 -8.33 4.85
N ALA A 179 -7.19 -7.50 4.95
CA ALA A 179 -7.28 -6.21 4.28
C ALA A 179 -6.27 -5.17 4.79
N HIS A 180 -5.88 -5.24 6.07
CA HIS A 180 -4.89 -4.31 6.61
C HIS A 180 -3.50 -4.46 5.99
N GLN A 181 -3.22 -5.54 5.24
CA GLN A 181 -2.03 -5.75 4.40
C GLN A 181 -0.74 -5.13 4.93
N ARG A 182 -0.44 -5.42 6.19
CA ARG A 182 0.55 -4.68 6.98
C ARG A 182 1.95 -4.65 6.36
N SER A 183 2.38 -5.68 5.64
CA SER A 183 3.69 -5.72 4.95
C SER A 183 3.70 -5.17 3.52
N LEU A 184 2.54 -4.77 3.01
CA LEU A 184 2.30 -4.46 1.59
C LEU A 184 2.58 -5.62 0.62
N LEU A 185 2.84 -6.82 1.16
CA LEU A 185 2.91 -8.04 0.36
C LEU A 185 1.52 -8.42 -0.16
N PRO A 186 1.40 -8.91 -1.40
CA PRO A 186 0.12 -9.27 -2.00
C PRO A 186 -0.55 -10.40 -1.21
N VAL A 187 -1.77 -10.17 -0.74
CA VAL A 187 -2.56 -11.20 -0.05
C VAL A 187 -3.97 -11.27 -0.64
N HIS A 188 -4.47 -12.49 -0.77
CA HIS A 188 -5.88 -12.72 -1.07
C HIS A 188 -6.71 -12.54 0.20
N LEU A 189 -7.82 -11.81 0.09
CA LEU A 189 -8.71 -11.53 1.23
C LEU A 189 -9.25 -12.80 1.91
N PHE A 190 -9.38 -13.90 1.16
CA PHE A 190 -9.83 -15.20 1.68
C PHE A 190 -8.70 -16.12 2.15
N GLY A 191 -7.48 -15.59 2.25
CA GLY A 191 -6.31 -16.25 2.81
C GLY A 191 -5.31 -16.75 1.78
N THR A 192 -4.12 -17.09 2.27
CA THR A 192 -2.99 -17.56 1.47
C THR A 192 -2.33 -18.78 2.12
N GLU A 193 -1.82 -19.70 1.32
CA GLU A 193 -1.09 -20.86 1.82
C GLU A 193 0.39 -20.54 2.09
N ARG A 194 0.86 -19.38 1.63
CA ARG A 194 2.26 -18.95 1.80
C ARG A 194 2.54 -18.55 3.24
N THR A 195 3.58 -19.14 3.81
CA THR A 195 4.06 -18.83 5.16
C THR A 195 4.41 -17.33 5.30
N PRO A 196 3.85 -16.61 6.29
CA PRO A 196 4.12 -15.20 6.49
C PRO A 196 5.58 -14.94 6.83
N VAL A 197 6.17 -13.91 6.24
CA VAL A 197 7.53 -13.44 6.56
C VAL A 197 7.55 -12.71 7.91
N VAL A 198 8.72 -12.63 8.55
CA VAL A 198 8.89 -11.74 9.72
C VAL A 198 9.16 -10.32 9.23
N LEU A 199 8.41 -9.34 9.74
CA LEU A 199 8.64 -7.93 9.42
C LEU A 199 8.41 -7.04 10.66
N GLY A 200 9.46 -6.36 11.12
CA GLY A 200 9.39 -5.36 12.19
C GLY A 200 8.51 -4.17 11.78
N TRP A 201 7.83 -3.60 12.76
CA TRP A 201 6.96 -2.43 12.58
C TRP A 201 7.47 -1.28 13.45
N SER A 202 7.68 -0.12 12.85
CA SER A 202 7.83 1.15 13.55
C SER A 202 6.66 2.06 13.17
N GLU A 203 5.66 2.18 14.05
CA GLU A 203 4.73 3.31 13.99
C GLU A 203 5.41 4.49 14.65
N ALA A 204 6.11 5.29 13.85
CA ALA A 204 6.52 6.60 14.28
C ALA A 204 5.77 7.63 13.44
N GLU A 205 4.61 8.06 13.95
CA GLU A 205 4.05 9.35 13.57
C GLU A 205 4.80 10.42 14.38
N PHE A 206 5.82 11.02 13.76
CA PHE A 206 6.47 12.20 14.32
C PHE A 206 5.61 13.43 14.04
N GLY A 207 5.15 14.09 15.10
CA GLY A 207 4.71 15.47 15.00
C GLY A 207 5.92 16.37 14.75
N VAL A 208 5.76 17.37 13.89
CA VAL A 208 6.80 18.37 13.65
C VAL A 208 6.68 19.46 14.70
N ASP A 209 7.74 19.65 15.50
CA ASP A 209 7.86 20.80 16.39
C ASP A 209 8.44 21.98 15.61
N LEU A 210 7.63 23.04 15.46
CA LEU A 210 7.98 24.27 14.74
C LEU A 210 8.14 25.43 15.71
N ASP A 211 9.16 26.24 15.50
CA ASP A 211 9.29 27.50 16.23
C ASP A 211 8.33 28.60 15.68
N THR A 212 8.37 29.78 16.31
CA THR A 212 7.47 30.89 15.97
C THR A 212 7.76 31.49 14.59
N GLU A 213 9.04 31.54 14.18
CA GLU A 213 9.44 32.08 12.88
C GLU A 213 9.10 31.12 11.76
N GLU A 214 9.44 29.83 11.92
CA GLU A 214 9.09 28.75 11.00
C GLU A 214 7.58 28.75 10.75
N ARG A 215 6.78 28.77 11.82
CA ARG A 215 5.32 28.81 11.71
C ARG A 215 4.81 30.04 10.96
N ARG A 216 5.35 31.23 11.25
CA ARG A 216 4.94 32.49 10.61
C ARG A 216 5.20 32.45 9.10
N VAL A 217 6.36 31.95 8.66
CA VAL A 217 6.71 31.85 7.24
C VAL A 217 5.81 30.85 6.51
N LEU A 218 5.58 29.67 7.09
CA LEU A 218 4.71 28.65 6.50
C LEU A 218 3.24 29.09 6.42
N ASP A 219 2.73 29.79 7.44
CA ASP A 219 1.40 30.40 7.40
C ASP A 219 1.31 31.47 6.31
N GLY A 220 2.34 32.33 6.19
CA GLY A 220 2.41 33.37 5.14
C GLY A 220 2.37 32.80 3.73
N LEU A 221 3.17 31.75 3.46
CA LEU A 221 3.16 31.01 2.19
C LEU A 221 1.78 30.48 1.84
N ARG A 222 1.13 29.85 2.83
CA ARG A 222 -0.18 29.26 2.65
C ARG A 222 -1.24 30.33 2.38
N SER A 223 -1.23 31.43 3.14
CA SER A 223 -2.18 32.53 2.93
C SER A 223 -2.01 33.20 1.56
N ALA A 224 -0.78 33.37 1.08
CA ALA A 224 -0.52 33.87 -0.28
C ALA A 224 -1.09 32.92 -1.35
N ALA A 225 -0.84 31.61 -1.20
CA ALA A 225 -1.39 30.59 -2.08
C ALA A 225 -2.93 30.57 -2.08
N GLU A 226 -3.57 30.69 -0.91
CA GLU A 226 -5.03 30.76 -0.77
C GLU A 226 -5.61 32.00 -1.48
N ALA A 227 -4.95 33.16 -1.35
CA ALA A 227 -5.40 34.41 -1.94
C ALA A 227 -5.41 34.40 -3.48
N SER A 228 -4.50 33.67 -4.11
CA SER A 228 -4.41 33.57 -5.59
C SER A 228 -5.10 32.32 -6.17
N ALA A 229 -5.53 31.37 -5.34
CA ALA A 229 -5.97 30.06 -5.82
C ALA A 229 -7.21 30.12 -6.73
N ASP A 230 -8.19 30.96 -6.41
CA ASP A 230 -9.47 30.99 -7.13
C ASP A 230 -9.34 31.62 -8.52
N GLU A 231 -8.54 32.69 -8.64
CA GLU A 231 -8.24 33.34 -9.92
C GLU A 231 -7.47 32.39 -10.85
N ILE A 232 -6.40 31.76 -10.34
CA ILE A 232 -5.61 30.79 -11.11
C ILE A 232 -6.46 29.60 -11.53
N GLN A 233 -7.35 29.11 -10.66
CA GLN A 233 -8.26 28.04 -11.00
C GLN A 233 -9.22 28.44 -12.14
N ALA A 234 -9.79 29.64 -12.08
CA ALA A 234 -10.71 30.14 -13.11
C ALA A 234 -10.02 30.22 -14.48
N ASP A 235 -8.79 30.73 -14.51
CA ASP A 235 -7.97 30.77 -15.73
C ASP A 235 -7.70 29.37 -16.29
N LEU A 236 -7.29 28.44 -15.43
CA LEU A 236 -7.02 27.06 -15.82
C LEU A 236 -8.27 26.34 -16.35
N VAL A 237 -9.43 26.55 -15.75
CA VAL A 237 -10.72 26.03 -16.25
C VAL A 237 -11.02 26.62 -17.63
N SER A 238 -10.90 27.93 -17.77
CA SER A 238 -11.15 28.63 -19.04
C SER A 238 -10.22 28.16 -20.16
N VAL A 239 -8.93 27.95 -19.85
CA VAL A 239 -7.96 27.36 -20.79
C VAL A 239 -8.34 25.92 -21.13
N ALA A 240 -8.68 25.09 -20.14
CA ALA A 240 -9.05 23.69 -20.38
C ALA A 240 -10.26 23.57 -21.32
N GLU A 241 -11.30 24.38 -21.15
CA GLU A 241 -12.50 24.40 -22.00
C GLU A 241 -12.18 24.81 -23.45
N ARG A 242 -11.42 25.91 -23.62
CA ARG A 242 -10.99 26.37 -24.94
C ARG A 242 -10.14 25.33 -25.66
N VAL A 243 -9.15 24.77 -24.96
CA VAL A 243 -8.25 23.77 -25.54
C VAL A 243 -9.00 22.49 -25.89
N SER A 244 -9.92 22.03 -25.03
CA SER A 244 -10.74 20.84 -25.30
C SER A 244 -11.49 20.96 -26.61
N THR A 245 -12.09 22.13 -26.85
CA THR A 245 -12.81 22.43 -28.10
C THR A 245 -11.85 22.48 -29.29
N MET A 246 -10.72 23.17 -29.15
CA MET A 246 -9.72 23.37 -30.21
C MET A 246 -9.08 22.06 -30.68
N VAL A 247 -8.81 21.14 -29.75
CA VAL A 247 -8.12 19.88 -30.04
C VAL A 247 -9.07 18.70 -30.20
N GLY A 248 -10.38 18.89 -30.01
CA GLY A 248 -11.38 17.81 -30.05
C GLY A 248 -11.10 16.71 -29.03
N ALA A 249 -10.76 17.09 -27.79
CA ALA A 249 -10.38 16.14 -26.74
C ALA A 249 -11.58 15.34 -26.23
N GLU A 250 -11.45 14.01 -26.18
CA GLU A 250 -12.43 13.11 -25.56
C GLU A 250 -11.77 12.17 -24.53
N PRO A 251 -12.12 12.26 -23.23
CA PRO A 251 -12.97 13.28 -22.62
C PRO A 251 -12.31 14.68 -22.64
N PRO A 252 -13.09 15.76 -22.45
CA PRO A 252 -12.54 17.11 -22.30
C PRO A 252 -11.51 17.21 -21.17
N LEU A 253 -10.56 18.14 -21.34
CA LEU A 253 -9.63 18.53 -20.29
C LEU A 253 -10.43 19.11 -19.13
N ARG A 254 -10.02 18.76 -17.91
CA ARG A 254 -10.66 19.23 -16.68
C ARG A 254 -9.66 19.30 -15.55
N LEU A 255 -9.92 20.18 -14.60
CA LEU A 255 -9.24 20.12 -13.31
C LEU A 255 -9.83 18.99 -12.46
N ASP A 256 -8.99 18.37 -11.64
CA ASP A 256 -9.37 17.37 -10.66
C ASP A 256 -8.69 17.68 -9.32
N GLY A 257 -9.36 17.32 -8.21
CA GLY A 257 -8.80 17.49 -6.87
C GLY A 257 -8.64 18.94 -6.41
N THR A 258 -9.46 19.86 -6.93
CA THR A 258 -9.42 21.30 -6.61
C THR A 258 -9.62 21.60 -5.12
N ASP A 259 -10.32 20.73 -4.39
CA ASP A 259 -10.51 20.86 -2.93
C ASP A 259 -9.21 20.74 -2.14
N TYR A 260 -8.17 20.15 -2.76
CA TYR A 260 -6.84 19.95 -2.17
C TYR A 260 -5.76 20.76 -2.91
N ARG A 261 -6.16 21.83 -3.62
CA ARG A 261 -5.23 22.66 -4.41
C ARG A 261 -4.21 23.39 -3.55
N VAL A 262 -4.59 23.79 -2.34
CA VAL A 262 -3.67 24.35 -1.35
C VAL A 262 -3.24 23.27 -0.38
N LYS A 263 -1.93 23.09 -0.21
CA LYS A 263 -1.37 22.12 0.73
C LYS A 263 -1.77 22.49 2.17
N SER A 264 -2.25 21.49 2.93
CA SER A 264 -2.58 21.71 4.34
C SER A 264 -1.34 22.09 5.15
N PHE A 265 -1.52 22.92 6.18
CA PHE A 265 -0.41 23.36 7.04
C PHE A 265 0.40 22.17 7.59
N ALA A 266 -0.26 21.13 8.09
CA ALA A 266 0.40 19.93 8.60
C ALA A 266 1.25 19.18 7.54
N SER A 267 0.85 19.21 6.28
CA SER A 267 1.64 18.60 5.19
C SER A 267 2.79 19.51 4.76
N LEU A 268 2.61 20.83 4.83
CA LEU A 268 3.65 21.80 4.54
C LEU A 268 4.73 21.77 5.63
N ALA A 269 4.34 21.73 6.91
CA ALA A 269 5.22 21.59 8.05
C ALA A 269 6.09 20.32 7.96
N ARG A 270 5.48 19.17 7.65
CA ARG A 270 6.23 17.92 7.42
C ARG A 270 7.20 18.02 6.24
N LYS A 271 6.80 18.69 5.16
CA LYS A 271 7.69 18.87 4.01
C LYS A 271 8.89 19.75 4.38
N TYR A 272 8.67 20.83 5.12
CA TYR A 272 9.72 21.69 5.64
C TYR A 272 10.69 20.91 6.55
N ASP A 273 10.16 20.11 7.50
CA ASP A 273 10.99 19.27 8.37
C ASP A 273 11.80 18.22 7.57
N ASP A 274 11.17 17.54 6.61
CA ASP A 274 11.81 16.53 5.76
C ASP A 274 12.90 17.11 4.83
N GLU A 275 12.68 18.31 4.29
CA GLU A 275 13.52 18.90 3.23
C GLU A 275 14.48 19.92 3.80
N ALA A 276 13.98 20.99 4.44
CA ALA A 276 14.79 22.12 4.88
C ALA A 276 15.72 21.75 6.04
N ARG A 277 15.28 20.93 7.02
CA ARG A 277 16.18 20.53 8.12
C ARG A 277 17.23 19.51 7.68
N ALA A 278 16.91 18.69 6.68
CA ALA A 278 17.88 17.75 6.10
C ALA A 278 18.99 18.46 5.30
N THR A 279 18.68 19.62 4.70
CA THR A 279 19.62 20.47 3.95
C THR A 279 20.15 21.66 4.75
N ASN A 280 19.62 21.88 5.95
CA ASN A 280 19.90 23.04 6.81
C ASN A 280 19.56 24.39 6.13
N ASP A 281 18.48 24.40 5.34
CA ASP A 281 17.92 25.61 4.70
C ASP A 281 17.12 26.43 5.71
N SER A 282 17.13 27.75 5.56
CA SER A 282 16.26 28.64 6.36
C SER A 282 14.78 28.52 5.93
N PRO A 283 13.83 28.92 6.79
CA PRO A 283 12.42 29.01 6.41
C PRO A 283 12.18 29.83 5.15
N ASP A 284 12.92 30.93 4.98
CA ASP A 284 12.80 31.82 3.82
C ASP A 284 13.38 31.17 2.54
N GLN A 285 14.49 30.45 2.64
CA GLN A 285 15.04 29.70 1.49
C GLN A 285 14.07 28.61 1.05
N PHE A 286 13.52 27.85 2.00
CA PHE A 286 12.47 26.88 1.72
C PHE A 286 11.25 27.54 1.07
N ALA A 287 10.86 28.74 1.54
CA ALA A 287 9.73 29.50 1.00
C ALA A 287 9.94 29.93 -0.47
N GLU A 288 11.17 30.24 -0.86
CA GLU A 288 11.52 30.57 -2.25
C GLU A 288 11.49 29.33 -3.16
N ASP A 289 11.93 28.18 -2.66
CA ASP A 289 12.07 26.95 -3.45
C ASP A 289 10.79 26.11 -3.56
N VAL A 290 9.92 26.16 -2.54
CA VAL A 290 8.72 25.33 -2.47
C VAL A 290 7.68 25.74 -3.53
N ASN A 291 7.48 24.87 -4.52
CA ASN A 291 6.64 25.17 -5.68
C ASN A 291 5.22 24.57 -5.62
N ASP A 292 4.93 23.73 -4.63
CA ASP A 292 3.71 22.91 -4.57
C ASP A 292 2.83 23.24 -3.35
N VAL A 293 3.00 24.45 -2.79
CA VAL A 293 2.05 25.01 -1.80
C VAL A 293 0.68 25.18 -2.45
N LEU A 294 0.66 25.74 -3.67
CA LEU A 294 -0.47 25.70 -4.58
C LEU A 294 -0.17 24.70 -5.71
N ARG A 295 -1.11 23.80 -5.99
CA ARG A 295 -0.98 22.78 -7.02
C ARG A 295 -2.30 22.49 -7.71
N PHE A 296 -2.28 22.42 -9.03
CA PHE A 296 -3.41 21.97 -9.84
C PHE A 296 -3.08 20.71 -10.63
N SER A 297 -4.09 19.90 -10.89
CA SER A 297 -4.00 18.73 -11.77
C SER A 297 -5.01 18.90 -12.89
N MET A 298 -4.53 19.09 -14.12
CA MET A 298 -5.36 19.16 -15.32
C MET A 298 -5.26 17.83 -16.08
N VAL A 299 -6.36 17.08 -16.14
CA VAL A 299 -6.40 15.81 -16.86
C VAL A 299 -6.36 16.07 -18.35
N VAL A 300 -5.37 15.50 -19.03
CA VAL A 300 -5.18 15.61 -20.48
C VAL A 300 -5.57 14.30 -21.21
N PRO A 301 -5.82 14.35 -22.53
CA PRO A 301 -6.05 13.15 -23.33
C PRO A 301 -4.88 12.18 -23.25
N HIS A 302 -5.15 10.90 -23.45
CA HIS A 302 -4.13 9.84 -23.44
C HIS A 302 -3.72 9.38 -24.85
N ASP A 303 -4.40 9.88 -25.87
CA ASP A 303 -4.19 9.53 -27.28
C ASP A 303 -3.18 10.49 -27.96
N SER A 304 -3.12 10.42 -29.30
CA SER A 304 -2.24 11.26 -30.13
C SER A 304 -2.47 12.77 -30.00
N THR A 305 -3.60 13.21 -29.44
CA THR A 305 -3.88 14.64 -29.21
C THR A 305 -3.20 15.19 -27.96
N CYS A 306 -2.67 14.35 -27.06
CA CYS A 306 -2.07 14.76 -25.79
C CYS A 306 -1.01 15.87 -25.94
N VAL A 307 -0.02 15.66 -26.82
CA VAL A 307 1.08 16.63 -27.01
C VAL A 307 0.55 17.97 -27.51
N ARG A 308 -0.40 17.94 -28.45
CA ARG A 308 -1.06 19.16 -28.95
C ARG A 308 -1.83 19.86 -27.85
N ALA A 309 -2.61 19.12 -27.06
CA ALA A 309 -3.36 19.66 -25.93
C ALA A 309 -2.43 20.36 -24.92
N VAL A 310 -1.31 19.73 -24.55
CA VAL A 310 -0.32 20.33 -23.64
C VAL A 310 0.27 21.62 -24.22
N ARG A 311 0.68 21.63 -25.50
CA ARG A 311 1.18 22.85 -26.16
C ARG A 311 0.15 23.97 -26.15
N CYS A 312 -1.11 23.67 -26.45
CA CYS A 312 -2.20 24.65 -26.45
C CYS A 312 -2.51 25.16 -25.03
N VAL A 313 -2.43 24.32 -23.99
CA VAL A 313 -2.56 24.75 -22.59
C VAL A 313 -1.45 25.74 -22.22
N LEU A 314 -0.20 25.41 -22.53
CA LEU A 314 0.94 26.30 -22.22
C LEU A 314 0.86 27.62 -22.98
N GLY A 315 0.47 27.59 -24.27
CA GLY A 315 0.23 28.80 -25.06
C GLY A 315 -0.90 29.65 -24.48
N GLY A 316 -2.04 29.04 -24.15
CA GLY A 316 -3.17 29.75 -23.58
C GLY A 316 -2.89 30.36 -22.20
N LEU A 317 -2.02 29.74 -21.39
CA LEU A 317 -1.54 30.31 -20.13
C LEU A 317 -0.55 31.46 -20.37
N ALA A 318 0.35 31.33 -21.34
CA ALA A 318 1.26 32.41 -21.72
C ALA A 318 0.49 33.65 -22.22
N ASP A 319 -0.59 33.47 -22.99
CA ASP A 319 -1.47 34.56 -23.45
C ASP A 319 -2.16 35.29 -22.28
N LEU A 320 -2.36 34.61 -21.14
CA LEU A 320 -2.88 35.18 -19.90
C LEU A 320 -1.79 35.78 -19.00
N GLY A 321 -0.52 35.80 -19.44
CA GLY A 321 0.60 36.39 -18.70
C GLY A 321 1.28 35.45 -17.71
N TYR A 322 0.97 34.14 -17.73
CA TYR A 322 1.70 33.16 -16.94
C TYR A 322 3.08 32.91 -17.55
N SER A 323 4.07 32.66 -16.69
CA SER A 323 5.42 32.29 -17.10
C SER A 323 5.80 30.91 -16.56
N MET A 324 6.68 30.22 -17.29
CA MET A 324 7.21 28.91 -16.92
C MET A 324 8.72 29.03 -16.73
N ASP A 325 9.24 28.53 -15.61
CA ASP A 325 10.68 28.49 -15.39
C ASP A 325 11.35 27.55 -16.40
N ALA A 326 12.49 27.98 -16.96
CA ALA A 326 13.22 27.20 -17.94
C ALA A 326 13.61 25.82 -17.38
N GLY A 327 13.27 24.74 -18.08
CA GLY A 327 13.58 23.37 -17.65
C GLY A 327 12.69 22.83 -16.51
N SER A 328 11.65 23.56 -16.09
CA SER A 328 10.72 23.08 -15.06
C SER A 328 9.79 21.97 -15.52
N LEU A 329 9.58 21.82 -16.84
CA LEU A 329 8.78 20.74 -17.43
C LEU A 329 9.49 19.39 -17.28
N LYS A 330 8.99 18.59 -16.34
CA LYS A 330 9.46 17.24 -16.02
C LYS A 330 8.52 16.23 -16.68
N ASN A 331 9.08 15.45 -17.60
CA ASN A 331 8.38 14.32 -18.20
C ASN A 331 8.66 13.03 -17.41
N PHE A 332 7.65 12.38 -16.84
CA PHE A 332 7.79 11.10 -16.13
C PHE A 332 7.25 9.90 -16.92
N TRP A 333 6.90 10.07 -18.19
CA TRP A 333 6.43 8.99 -19.05
C TRP A 333 7.59 8.16 -19.60
N ALA A 334 8.00 7.15 -18.84
CA ALA A 334 8.92 6.11 -19.29
C ALA A 334 8.47 4.75 -18.72
N VAL A 335 8.64 3.69 -19.51
CA VAL A 335 8.35 2.32 -19.09
C VAL A 335 9.12 2.01 -17.80
N GLY A 336 8.48 1.29 -16.87
CA GLY A 336 9.07 0.93 -15.57
C GLY A 336 9.19 2.07 -14.56
N ASN A 337 8.78 3.29 -14.90
CA ASN A 337 8.66 4.35 -13.91
C ASN A 337 7.56 4.05 -12.89
N ARG A 338 7.79 4.46 -11.65
CA ARG A 338 6.79 4.39 -10.58
C ARG A 338 5.67 5.44 -10.72
N HIS A 339 5.93 6.54 -11.43
CA HIS A 339 5.01 7.65 -11.63
C HIS A 339 4.96 8.04 -13.12
N TYR A 340 3.78 8.36 -13.63
CA TYR A 340 3.54 8.77 -15.02
C TYR A 340 2.76 10.09 -15.04
N GLY A 341 3.29 11.08 -15.75
CA GLY A 341 2.70 12.42 -15.83
C GLY A 341 3.71 13.44 -16.35
N LEU A 342 3.22 14.63 -16.68
CA LEU A 342 4.05 15.82 -16.81
C LEU A 342 3.83 16.70 -15.60
N ASN A 343 4.89 17.24 -15.03
CA ASN A 343 4.82 18.25 -13.97
C ASN A 343 5.63 19.46 -14.41
N LEU A 344 5.13 20.65 -14.11
CA LEU A 344 5.84 21.88 -14.37
C LEU A 344 5.55 22.91 -13.28
N THR A 345 6.45 23.87 -13.15
CA THR A 345 6.28 25.02 -12.26
C THR A 345 5.94 26.24 -13.10
N LEU A 346 4.86 26.90 -12.72
CA LEU A 346 4.36 28.11 -13.35
C LEU A 346 4.33 29.24 -12.34
N ARG A 347 4.43 30.47 -12.85
CA ARG A 347 4.25 31.70 -12.10
C ARG A 347 3.09 32.48 -12.70
N ALA A 348 2.08 32.75 -11.88
CA ALA A 348 0.94 33.58 -12.25
C ALA A 348 1.36 35.05 -12.43
N PRO A 349 0.57 35.88 -13.15
CA PRO A 349 0.85 37.31 -13.31
C PRO A 349 1.05 38.07 -11.99
N GLY A 350 0.34 37.65 -10.93
CA GLY A 350 0.49 38.18 -9.57
C GLY A 350 1.74 37.71 -8.80
N GLY A 351 2.63 36.93 -9.44
CA GLY A 351 3.87 36.43 -8.85
C GLY A 351 3.78 35.10 -8.12
N GLN A 352 2.56 34.61 -7.82
CA GLN A 352 2.34 33.32 -7.15
C GLN A 352 2.87 32.16 -7.98
N GLN A 353 3.77 31.38 -7.39
CA GLN A 353 4.29 30.14 -7.97
C GLN A 353 3.36 28.96 -7.64
N PHE A 354 3.18 28.05 -8.59
CA PHE A 354 2.41 26.82 -8.37
C PHE A 354 2.90 25.67 -9.26
N GLU A 355 2.61 24.43 -8.83
CA GLU A 355 2.81 23.24 -9.64
C GLU A 355 1.56 22.96 -10.48
N LEU A 356 1.74 22.80 -11.79
CA LEU A 356 0.72 22.22 -12.67
C LEU A 356 1.12 20.79 -13.02
N GLN A 357 0.24 19.84 -12.73
CA GLN A 357 0.37 18.45 -13.12
C GLN A 357 -0.58 18.18 -14.30
N LEU A 358 -0.09 17.45 -15.30
CA LEU A 358 -0.84 17.07 -16.50
C LEU A 358 -0.89 15.54 -16.62
N PRO A 359 -1.65 14.84 -15.75
CA PRO A 359 -1.84 13.41 -15.88
C PRO A 359 -2.85 13.08 -16.99
N THR A 360 -2.84 11.84 -17.47
CA THR A 360 -4.01 11.30 -18.19
C THR A 360 -5.02 10.75 -17.20
N THR A 361 -6.24 10.40 -17.65
CA THR A 361 -7.24 9.75 -16.78
C THR A 361 -6.66 8.49 -16.10
N TYR A 362 -5.87 7.69 -16.82
CA TYR A 362 -5.26 6.47 -16.27
C TYR A 362 -4.13 6.77 -15.29
N SER A 363 -3.23 7.71 -15.59
CA SER A 363 -2.12 8.02 -14.67
C SER A 363 -2.56 8.82 -13.44
N GLN A 364 -3.63 9.61 -13.56
CA GLN A 364 -4.30 10.23 -12.41
C GLN A 364 -4.86 9.17 -11.46
N ARG A 365 -5.58 8.20 -12.02
CA ARG A 365 -6.14 7.10 -11.25
C ARG A 365 -5.03 6.31 -10.54
N ALA A 366 -3.95 5.99 -11.25
CA ALA A 366 -2.76 5.38 -10.64
C ALA A 366 -2.20 6.23 -9.49
N GLY A 367 -2.09 7.56 -9.69
CA GLY A 367 -1.64 8.50 -8.67
C GLY A 367 -2.51 8.47 -7.39
N LYS A 368 -3.84 8.38 -7.53
CA LYS A 368 -4.77 8.25 -6.39
C LYS A 368 -4.54 6.93 -5.64
N LEU A 369 -4.38 5.82 -6.36
CA LEU A 369 -4.18 4.49 -5.77
C LEU A 369 -2.80 4.31 -5.12
N THR A 370 -1.80 5.06 -5.57
CA THR A 370 -0.40 4.88 -5.15
C THR A 370 0.09 5.96 -4.19
N HIS A 371 -0.73 6.96 -3.84
CA HIS A 371 -0.30 8.09 -3.02
C HIS A 371 0.30 7.68 -1.66
N GLY A 372 -0.36 6.77 -0.93
CA GLY A 372 0.16 6.24 0.34
C GLY A 372 1.47 5.46 0.16
N LEU A 373 1.57 4.66 -0.91
CA LEU A 373 2.78 3.88 -1.23
C LEU A 373 3.95 4.80 -1.57
N TYR A 374 3.69 5.90 -2.30
CA TYR A 374 4.70 6.90 -2.61
C TYR A 374 5.31 7.51 -1.35
N GLN A 375 4.50 7.79 -0.32
CA GLN A 375 5.00 8.31 0.96
C GLN A 375 5.95 7.32 1.63
N VAL A 376 5.60 6.03 1.62
CA VAL A 376 6.46 4.95 2.13
C VAL A 376 7.79 4.89 1.35
N VAL A 377 7.74 4.87 0.01
CA VAL A 377 8.96 4.81 -0.83
C VAL A 377 9.87 6.03 -0.61
N ARG A 378 9.28 7.23 -0.52
CA ARG A 378 10.01 8.50 -0.37
C ARG A 378 10.70 8.62 0.98
N ASN A 379 10.11 8.08 2.05
CA ASN A 379 10.56 8.32 3.43
C ASN A 379 12.09 8.20 3.55
N ASN A 380 12.74 9.29 3.99
CA ASN A 380 14.19 9.39 4.16
C ASN A 380 14.63 9.12 5.61
N GLY A 381 13.71 8.70 6.49
CA GLY A 381 14.03 8.30 7.87
C GLY A 381 15.17 7.27 7.94
N PRO A 382 15.87 7.20 9.08
CA PRO A 382 17.10 6.44 9.21
C PRO A 382 16.93 4.99 8.73
N SER A 383 17.86 4.56 7.87
CA SER A 383 17.95 3.22 7.26
C SER A 383 18.33 2.11 8.26
N GLY A 384 18.02 2.27 9.55
CA GLY A 384 18.43 1.33 10.61
C GLY A 384 17.43 0.21 10.91
N ASP A 385 16.21 0.27 10.36
CA ASP A 385 15.19 -0.77 10.55
C ASP A 385 15.01 -1.57 9.25
N VAL A 386 15.51 -2.80 9.23
CA VAL A 386 15.35 -3.75 8.11
C VAL A 386 13.88 -3.95 7.74
N GLY A 387 12.96 -3.85 8.71
CA GLY A 387 11.51 -3.88 8.48
C GLY A 387 11.01 -2.71 7.64
N SER A 388 11.62 -1.53 7.82
CA SER A 388 11.37 -0.34 7.02
C SER A 388 11.90 -0.50 5.59
N SER A 389 13.11 -1.05 5.41
CA SER A 389 13.70 -1.27 4.07
C SER A 389 12.85 -2.20 3.19
N ALA A 390 12.42 -3.36 3.71
CA ALA A 390 11.54 -4.27 2.98
C ALA A 390 10.17 -3.65 2.66
N ARG A 391 9.59 -2.90 3.60
CA ARG A 391 8.33 -2.17 3.37
C ARG A 391 8.45 -1.17 2.21
N ARG A 392 9.58 -0.48 2.09
CA ARG A 392 9.84 0.49 1.00
C ARG A 392 9.95 -0.20 -0.36
N VAL A 393 10.66 -1.33 -0.43
CA VAL A 393 10.74 -2.13 -1.66
C VAL A 393 9.36 -2.64 -2.05
N HIS A 394 8.60 -3.23 -1.11
CA HIS A 394 7.24 -3.71 -1.37
C HIS A 394 6.29 -2.59 -1.79
N ALA A 395 6.39 -1.38 -1.23
CA ALA A 395 5.62 -0.22 -1.67
C ALA A 395 5.96 0.20 -3.11
N PHE A 396 7.23 0.09 -3.51
CA PHE A 396 7.64 0.31 -4.89
C PHE A 396 7.05 -0.76 -5.82
N LEU A 397 7.20 -2.04 -5.48
CA LEU A 397 6.67 -3.15 -6.26
C LEU A 397 5.15 -3.08 -6.38
N ARG A 398 4.44 -2.74 -5.30
CA ARG A 398 2.98 -2.54 -5.34
C ARG A 398 2.58 -1.40 -6.28
N THR A 399 3.38 -0.34 -6.33
CA THR A 399 3.19 0.77 -7.27
C THR A 399 3.34 0.30 -8.72
N LEU A 400 4.36 -0.50 -9.03
CA LEU A 400 4.54 -1.10 -10.35
C LEU A 400 3.37 -2.04 -10.70
N ALA A 401 2.90 -2.85 -9.75
CA ALA A 401 1.78 -3.75 -9.96
C ALA A 401 0.48 -3.00 -10.31
N ILE A 402 0.22 -1.88 -9.64
CA ILE A 402 -0.91 -1.00 -9.96
C ILE A 402 -0.74 -0.38 -11.36
N ASN A 403 0.47 0.08 -11.71
CA ASN A 403 0.75 0.65 -13.04
C ASN A 403 0.54 -0.39 -14.16
N ARG A 404 0.95 -1.65 -13.92
CA ARG A 404 0.73 -2.78 -14.83
C ARG A 404 -0.75 -3.12 -14.97
N GLN A 405 -1.49 -3.20 -13.86
CA GLN A 405 -2.93 -3.43 -13.87
C GLN A 405 -3.68 -2.36 -14.69
N LEU A 406 -3.25 -1.10 -14.58
CA LEU A 406 -3.79 0.02 -15.35
C LEU A 406 -3.21 0.15 -16.76
N ARG A 407 -2.25 -0.72 -17.12
CA ARG A 407 -1.59 -0.78 -18.43
C ARG A 407 -0.96 0.55 -18.82
N LEU A 408 -0.30 1.21 -17.87
CA LEU A 408 0.26 2.55 -18.11
C LEU A 408 1.41 2.54 -19.13
N ALA A 409 2.21 1.47 -19.15
CA ALA A 409 3.31 1.32 -20.10
C ALA A 409 2.81 1.25 -21.55
N GLU A 410 1.66 0.60 -21.80
CA GLU A 410 1.06 0.53 -23.14
C GLU A 410 0.21 1.76 -23.49
N ARG A 411 -0.01 2.66 -22.52
CA ARG A 411 -0.83 3.87 -22.66
C ARG A 411 -0.01 5.15 -22.60
N ILE A 412 1.29 5.08 -22.86
CA ILE A 412 2.14 6.27 -22.96
C ILE A 412 1.69 7.08 -24.18
N PRO A 413 1.28 8.35 -24.01
CA PRO A 413 0.93 9.19 -25.16
C PRO A 413 2.12 9.37 -26.12
N PRO A 414 1.91 9.26 -27.44
CA PRO A 414 3.00 9.39 -28.40
C PRO A 414 3.51 10.84 -28.44
N GLY A 415 4.80 11.01 -28.78
CA GLY A 415 5.42 12.33 -29.00
C GLY A 415 5.80 13.11 -27.73
N LEU A 416 5.60 12.58 -26.52
CA LEU A 416 5.92 13.30 -25.28
C LEU A 416 7.40 13.69 -25.13
N SER A 417 8.30 12.93 -25.76
CA SER A 417 9.74 13.27 -25.82
C SER A 417 10.02 14.58 -26.56
N GLU A 418 9.10 15.05 -27.40
CA GLU A 418 9.19 16.38 -28.06
C GLU A 418 8.95 17.54 -27.08
N LEU A 419 8.30 17.28 -25.94
CA LEU A 419 8.06 18.30 -24.91
C LEU A 419 9.22 18.35 -23.91
N ALA A 420 9.64 17.19 -23.42
CA ALA A 420 10.81 17.04 -22.55
C ALA A 420 11.27 15.58 -22.54
N GLN A 421 12.58 15.37 -22.38
CA GLN A 421 13.15 14.03 -22.25
C GLN A 421 12.59 13.32 -21.00
N PRO A 422 12.18 12.04 -21.09
CA PRO A 422 11.67 11.31 -19.94
C PRO A 422 12.71 11.19 -18.82
N ARG A 423 12.29 11.49 -17.59
CA ARG A 423 13.06 11.25 -16.38
C ARG A 423 12.96 9.77 -16.03
N ASN A 424 14.10 9.09 -16.00
CA ASN A 424 14.18 7.75 -15.44
C ASN A 424 13.95 7.83 -13.92
N THR A 425 12.90 7.13 -13.44
CA THR A 425 12.57 6.89 -12.03
C THR A 425 12.29 5.40 -11.78
N SER A 426 12.89 4.53 -12.61
CA SER A 426 12.72 3.09 -12.56
C SER A 426 13.27 2.50 -11.27
N PHE A 427 12.87 1.26 -10.98
CA PHE A 427 13.35 0.52 -9.81
C PHE A 427 14.88 0.41 -9.79
N ALA A 428 15.50 0.06 -10.93
CA ALA A 428 16.96 -0.04 -11.07
C ALA A 428 17.69 1.25 -10.69
N LYS A 429 17.16 2.41 -11.11
CA LYS A 429 17.76 3.70 -10.74
C LYS A 429 17.51 4.05 -9.27
N TRP A 430 16.37 3.65 -8.72
CA TRP A 430 16.02 3.91 -7.33
C TRP A 430 16.88 3.11 -6.35
N THR A 431 17.06 1.81 -6.58
CA THR A 431 17.93 0.95 -5.74
C THR A 431 19.37 1.45 -5.76
N ARG A 432 19.91 1.83 -6.93
CA ARG A 432 21.24 2.44 -7.03
C ARG A 432 21.39 3.74 -6.23
N ARG A 433 20.33 4.53 -6.11
CA ARG A 433 20.32 5.77 -5.29
C ARG A 433 20.11 5.51 -3.80
N LYS A 434 19.73 4.29 -3.42
CA LYS A 434 19.41 3.87 -2.06
C LYS A 434 20.09 2.52 -1.76
N PRO A 435 21.43 2.43 -1.86
CA PRO A 435 22.15 1.15 -1.73
C PRO A 435 21.92 0.48 -0.38
N ASP A 436 21.82 1.23 0.72
CA ASP A 436 21.57 0.69 2.06
C ASP A 436 20.21 -0.02 2.14
N VAL A 437 19.15 0.64 1.64
CA VAL A 437 17.79 0.08 1.60
C VAL A 437 17.75 -1.22 0.82
N TRP A 438 18.47 -1.28 -0.30
CA TRP A 438 18.53 -2.47 -1.12
C TRP A 438 19.37 -3.58 -0.48
N SER A 439 20.49 -3.24 0.15
CA SER A 439 21.32 -4.20 0.89
C SER A 439 20.56 -4.83 2.05
N ASP A 440 19.87 -4.02 2.86
CA ASP A 440 19.02 -4.51 3.95
C ASP A 440 17.91 -5.42 3.44
N TYR A 441 17.33 -5.09 2.29
CA TYR A 441 16.30 -5.91 1.68
C TYR A 441 16.82 -7.26 1.20
N ARG A 442 18.04 -7.33 0.66
CA ARG A 442 18.69 -8.60 0.31
C ARG A 442 18.96 -9.45 1.56
N ALA A 443 19.47 -8.84 2.63
CA ALA A 443 19.63 -9.52 3.91
C ALA A 443 18.29 -10.03 4.47
N TRP A 444 17.22 -9.26 4.29
CA TRP A 444 15.87 -9.67 4.65
C TRP A 444 15.35 -10.84 3.82
N LEU A 445 15.62 -10.86 2.51
CA LEU A 445 15.30 -11.98 1.63
C LEU A 445 16.02 -13.26 2.08
N ASP A 446 17.33 -13.17 2.33
CA ASP A 446 18.15 -14.28 2.81
C ASP A 446 17.64 -14.82 4.16
N ALA A 447 17.34 -13.93 5.10
CA ALA A 447 16.81 -14.29 6.42
C ALA A 447 15.43 -14.98 6.36
N ASN A 448 14.65 -14.74 5.30
CA ASN A 448 13.36 -15.39 5.09
C ASN A 448 13.44 -16.55 4.07
N GLY A 449 14.62 -16.89 3.56
CA GLY A 449 14.82 -17.96 2.56
C GLY A 449 14.09 -17.69 1.24
N LEU A 450 14.02 -16.43 0.82
CA LEU A 450 13.31 -15.97 -0.37
C LEU A 450 14.27 -15.41 -1.41
N THR A 451 13.86 -15.48 -2.67
CA THR A 451 14.53 -14.80 -3.79
C THR A 451 13.73 -13.57 -4.22
N PHE A 452 14.41 -12.60 -4.84
CA PHE A 452 13.72 -11.44 -5.41
C PHE A 452 12.73 -11.84 -6.51
N ALA A 453 13.06 -12.83 -7.34
CA ALA A 453 12.19 -13.35 -8.39
C ALA A 453 10.88 -13.94 -7.85
N GLU A 454 10.93 -14.60 -6.68
CA GLU A 454 9.72 -15.07 -6.00
C GLU A 454 8.82 -13.91 -5.55
N ILE A 455 9.40 -12.86 -4.98
CA ILE A 455 8.64 -11.67 -4.57
C ILE A 455 8.04 -10.96 -5.80
N VAL A 456 8.82 -10.74 -6.85
CA VAL A 456 8.36 -10.11 -8.10
C VAL A 456 7.13 -10.85 -8.65
N ARG A 457 7.18 -12.18 -8.71
CA ARG A 457 6.04 -13.01 -9.12
C ARG A 457 4.85 -12.92 -8.18
N GLU A 458 5.06 -12.78 -6.87
CA GLU A 458 3.95 -12.55 -5.91
C GLU A 458 3.19 -11.26 -6.24
N PHE A 459 3.87 -10.22 -6.69
CA PHE A 459 3.25 -8.96 -7.12
C PHE A 459 2.60 -9.03 -8.51
N GLY A 460 2.66 -10.17 -9.20
CA GLY A 460 2.17 -10.31 -10.57
C GLY A 460 2.99 -9.50 -11.59
N LEU A 461 4.25 -9.22 -11.24
CA LEU A 461 5.21 -8.52 -12.09
C LEU A 461 6.11 -9.52 -12.80
N ASP A 462 6.71 -9.08 -13.89
CA ASP A 462 7.72 -9.80 -14.65
C ASP A 462 8.88 -8.87 -15.03
N ALA A 463 9.84 -9.40 -15.78
CA ALA A 463 11.05 -8.67 -16.14
C ALA A 463 10.81 -7.40 -16.99
N THR A 464 9.68 -7.33 -17.70
CA THR A 464 9.30 -6.14 -18.51
C THR A 464 8.95 -4.93 -17.64
N ASP A 465 8.59 -5.16 -16.38
CA ASP A 465 8.30 -4.10 -15.40
C ASP A 465 9.57 -3.47 -14.82
N PHE A 466 10.75 -4.06 -15.09
CA PHE A 466 12.07 -3.61 -14.59
C PHE A 466 13.04 -3.27 -15.73
N PRO A 467 12.73 -2.29 -16.59
CA PRO A 467 13.66 -1.87 -17.63
C PRO A 467 14.95 -1.34 -17.00
N VAL A 468 16.06 -1.92 -17.44
CA VAL A 468 17.41 -1.47 -17.12
C VAL A 468 17.89 -0.60 -18.26
N ASP A 469 18.21 0.65 -17.97
CA ASP A 469 18.81 1.57 -18.92
C ASP A 469 20.28 1.18 -19.16
N ASP A 470 20.68 1.01 -20.42
CA ASP A 470 22.04 0.61 -20.81
C ASP A 470 23.10 1.60 -20.30
N HIS A 471 22.73 2.86 -20.07
CA HIS A 471 23.61 3.90 -19.54
C HIS A 471 23.76 3.86 -18.02
N LEU A 472 23.01 3.02 -17.29
CA LEU A 472 23.20 2.82 -15.85
C LEU A 472 24.49 2.06 -15.52
N GLY A 473 25.25 1.59 -16.50
CA GLY A 473 26.64 1.16 -16.34
C GLY A 473 26.91 -0.21 -16.95
N VAL A 474 27.85 -0.26 -17.88
CA VAL A 474 28.53 -1.47 -18.34
C VAL A 474 29.61 -1.80 -17.31
N GLY A 475 29.22 -2.46 -16.23
CA GLY A 475 30.18 -2.85 -15.21
C GLY A 475 29.52 -3.68 -14.12
N GLY A 476 29.42 -4.98 -14.35
CA GLY A 476 29.36 -6.08 -13.37
C GLY A 476 28.62 -5.88 -12.04
N ASP A 477 27.65 -4.98 -11.97
CA ASP A 477 26.91 -4.73 -10.74
C ASP A 477 25.93 -5.88 -10.56
N ASP A 478 26.15 -6.68 -9.52
CA ASP A 478 25.32 -7.84 -9.17
C ASP A 478 23.83 -7.47 -9.11
N ASP A 479 23.49 -6.22 -8.79
CA ASP A 479 22.11 -5.74 -8.72
C ASP A 479 21.47 -5.54 -10.10
N VAL A 480 22.22 -5.01 -11.06
CA VAL A 480 21.79 -4.90 -12.45
C VAL A 480 21.76 -6.28 -13.10
N LEU A 481 22.70 -7.15 -12.75
CA LEU A 481 22.70 -8.55 -13.19
C LEU A 481 21.51 -9.33 -12.64
N LEU A 482 21.08 -9.08 -11.40
CA LEU A 482 19.88 -9.69 -10.82
C LEU A 482 18.61 -9.27 -11.57
N LEU A 483 18.47 -7.98 -11.90
CA LEU A 483 17.35 -7.50 -12.72
C LEU A 483 17.41 -8.02 -14.17
N ARG A 484 18.61 -8.14 -14.75
CA ARG A 484 18.81 -8.77 -16.07
C ARG A 484 18.59 -10.29 -16.04
N GLY A 485 18.87 -10.95 -14.91
CA GLY A 485 18.61 -12.37 -14.69
C GLY A 485 17.12 -12.67 -14.78
N LEU A 486 16.26 -11.80 -14.23
CA LEU A 486 14.81 -11.89 -14.42
C LEU A 486 14.42 -11.88 -15.90
N GLN A 487 15.14 -11.12 -16.75
CA GLN A 487 14.88 -11.05 -18.20
C GLN A 487 15.28 -12.32 -18.97
N GLN A 488 16.10 -13.20 -18.39
CA GLN A 488 16.52 -14.45 -19.03
C GLN A 488 15.66 -15.65 -18.63
N GLU A 489 14.88 -15.56 -17.56
CA GLU A 489 14.00 -16.63 -17.05
C GLU A 489 12.56 -16.59 -17.58
N GLY A 490 12.14 -15.47 -18.19
CA GLY A 490 10.82 -15.29 -18.82
C GLY A 490 10.88 -15.40 -20.33
#